data_AF-A0A9X3NNB0-F1
#
_entry.id   AF-A0A9X3NNB0-F1
#
_cell.length_a   1.000
_cell.length_b   1.000
_cell.length_c   1.000
_cell.angle_alpha   90.00
_cell.angle_beta   90.00
_cell.angle_gamma   90.00
#
_symmetry.space_group_name_H-M   'P 1'
#
loop_
_entity.id
_entity.type
_entity.pdbx_description
1 polymer ?
#
loop_
_entity_poly.entity_id
_entity_poly.type
_entity_poly.pdbx_seq_one_letter_code
_entity_poly.pdbx_strand_id
1 'polypeptide(L)'
;MEPAGRPCRLVVCRGCCCGTRKKVPGVDHAAQLARLRGLRDGRGRDVPVRTSTCLGICFQANVVVVQPSGEGRARGGRPVWLGEFTEDRLVDDLQEWIAEGGPGAAPLPERLAGHLTSKDAKKPKKAKKKAKDKKSKKLKKAREAEQERLRDDARPGSAAPAGTRADGTDPKATKAKKKDTKAKKKAKRDKKEDKKAKRGKKAERREKKDRR
;
A
#
# COMPACT_ATOMS: atom_id res chain seq x y z
N MET A 1 -8.96 43.09 11.57
CA MET A 1 -7.78 42.21 11.59
C MET A 1 -8.25 40.88 12.20
N GLU A 2 -8.66 39.92 11.36
CA GLU A 2 -9.13 38.62 11.89
C GLU A 2 -7.98 37.96 12.67
N PRO A 3 -8.24 37.41 13.87
CA PRO A 3 -7.21 36.72 14.62
C PRO A 3 -6.73 35.55 13.77
N ALA A 4 -5.48 35.61 13.32
CA ALA A 4 -4.88 34.54 12.53
C ALA A 4 -5.00 33.23 13.31
N GLY A 5 -5.91 32.36 12.87
CA GLY A 5 -6.20 31.10 13.55
C GLY A 5 -4.93 30.28 13.77
N ARG A 6 -4.91 29.49 14.85
CA ARG A 6 -3.77 28.62 15.17
C ARG A 6 -3.40 27.75 13.97
N PRO A 7 -2.10 27.53 13.67
CA PRO A 7 -1.70 26.65 12.57
C PRO A 7 -2.08 25.20 12.86
N CYS A 8 -2.03 24.36 11.82
CA CYS A 8 -2.07 22.90 11.97
C CYS A 8 -0.95 22.43 12.92
N ARG A 9 -1.15 21.29 13.59
CA ARG A 9 -0.11 20.68 14.45
C ARG A 9 0.03 19.21 14.15
N LEU A 10 1.25 18.69 14.25
CA LEU A 10 1.55 17.29 13.98
C LEU A 10 1.96 16.54 15.25
N VAL A 11 1.47 15.32 15.38
CA VAL A 11 1.94 14.35 16.38
C VAL A 11 2.45 13.11 15.67
N VAL A 12 3.71 12.74 15.89
CA VAL A 12 4.38 11.61 15.22
C VAL A 12 4.71 10.52 16.23
N CYS A 13 4.27 9.29 15.97
CA CYS A 13 4.54 8.15 16.85
C CYS A 13 5.96 7.61 16.65
N ARG A 14 6.89 7.86 17.58
CA ARG A 14 8.31 7.49 17.43
C ARG A 14 8.99 6.78 18.60
N GLY A 15 8.38 6.65 19.79
CA GLY A 15 9.12 6.14 20.96
C GLY A 15 9.15 4.62 21.21
N CYS A 16 8.13 3.84 20.82
CA CYS A 16 8.05 2.42 21.25
C CYS A 16 8.32 1.37 20.15
N CYS A 17 7.74 1.53 18.95
CA CYS A 17 7.70 0.48 17.94
C CYS A 17 7.80 1.08 16.51
N CYS A 18 7.08 2.17 16.26
CA CYS A 18 6.81 2.72 14.92
C CYS A 18 8.01 3.37 14.25
N GLY A 19 8.98 3.89 15.01
CA GLY A 19 10.17 4.59 14.50
C GLY A 19 11.43 3.73 14.39
N THR A 20 11.29 2.40 14.40
CA THR A 20 12.45 1.49 14.38
C THR A 20 12.62 0.84 13.00
N ARG A 21 13.88 0.67 12.56
CA ARG A 21 14.22 -0.08 11.34
C ARG A 21 13.68 -1.52 11.35
N LYS A 22 13.54 -2.12 12.53
CA LYS A 22 12.96 -3.46 12.70
C LYS A 22 11.49 -3.49 12.31
N LYS A 23 10.73 -2.44 12.63
CA LYS A 23 9.30 -2.35 12.34
C LYS A 23 9.04 -1.92 10.90
N VAL A 24 9.80 -0.95 10.43
CA VAL A 24 9.69 -0.39 9.08
C VAL A 24 11.11 -0.32 8.48
N PRO A 25 11.55 -1.39 7.80
CA PRO A 25 12.84 -1.40 7.13
C PRO A 25 12.84 -0.48 5.90
N GLY A 26 13.97 0.11 5.58
CA GLY A 26 14.15 0.95 4.39
C GLY A 26 13.70 2.41 4.53
N VAL A 27 13.11 2.79 5.67
CA VAL A 27 12.71 4.17 5.96
C VAL A 27 13.73 4.84 6.87
N ASP A 28 14.22 6.00 6.47
CA ASP A 28 14.96 6.90 7.35
C ASP A 28 13.98 7.73 8.20
N HIS A 29 13.70 7.20 9.38
CA HIS A 29 12.83 7.85 10.35
C HIS A 29 13.37 9.21 10.79
N ALA A 30 14.68 9.35 10.95
CA ALA A 30 15.29 10.60 11.45
C ALA A 30 15.18 11.70 10.40
N ALA A 31 15.55 11.40 9.14
CA ALA A 31 15.40 12.33 8.04
C ALA A 31 13.94 12.74 7.83
N GLN A 32 13.00 11.78 7.85
CA GLN A 32 11.58 12.09 7.70
C GLN A 32 11.08 13.02 8.84
N LEU A 33 11.51 12.79 10.09
CA LEU A 33 11.12 13.68 11.20
C LEU A 33 11.69 15.08 11.06
N ALA A 34 12.93 15.21 10.57
CA ALA A 34 13.53 16.51 10.28
C ALA A 34 12.73 17.26 9.21
N ARG A 35 12.33 16.57 8.12
CA ARG A 35 11.47 17.14 7.08
C ARG A 35 10.11 17.58 7.64
N LEU A 36 9.47 16.76 8.47
CA LEU A 36 8.20 17.11 9.12
C LEU A 36 8.32 18.35 10.02
N ARG A 37 9.45 18.51 10.72
CA ARG A 37 9.72 19.69 11.55
C ARG A 37 9.97 20.97 10.76
N GLY A 38 10.37 20.84 9.48
CA GLY A 38 10.58 21.98 8.58
C GLY A 38 9.32 22.41 7.82
N LEU A 39 8.17 21.78 8.05
CA LEU A 39 6.93 22.10 7.34
C LEU A 39 6.42 23.50 7.71
N ARG A 40 5.83 24.17 6.72
CA ARG A 40 5.29 25.52 6.83
C ARG A 40 3.82 25.53 6.40
N ASP A 41 3.00 26.34 7.07
CA ASP A 41 1.63 26.58 6.62
C ASP A 41 1.58 27.60 5.45
N GLY A 42 0.41 27.79 4.85
CA GLY A 42 0.24 28.71 3.70
C GLY A 42 0.48 30.18 4.05
N ARG A 43 0.73 30.49 5.32
CA ARG A 43 1.10 31.82 5.83
C ARG A 43 2.58 31.89 6.22
N GLY A 44 3.37 30.87 5.90
CA GLY A 44 4.81 30.79 6.19
C GLY A 44 5.17 30.45 7.64
N ARG A 45 4.18 30.12 8.50
CA ARG A 45 4.43 29.81 9.91
C ARG A 45 4.90 28.37 10.05
N ASP A 46 5.79 28.13 11.02
CA ASP A 46 6.21 26.78 11.41
C ASP A 46 5.03 25.94 11.86
N VAL A 47 4.96 24.70 11.37
CA VAL A 47 3.99 23.70 11.82
C VAL A 47 4.54 23.02 13.08
N PRO A 48 3.91 23.19 14.27
CA PRO A 48 4.43 22.58 15.47
C PRO A 48 4.34 21.04 15.39
N VAL A 49 5.50 20.38 15.49
CA VAL A 49 5.61 18.92 15.48
C VAL A 49 6.03 18.41 16.86
N ARG A 50 5.25 17.49 17.42
CA ARG A 50 5.62 16.76 18.64
C ARG A 50 5.74 15.28 18.35
N THR A 51 6.66 14.62 19.05
CA THR A 51 6.81 13.16 19.01
C THR A 51 6.10 12.55 20.21
N SER A 52 5.34 11.48 19.99
CA SER A 52 4.77 10.69 21.06
C SER A 52 5.49 9.34 21.20
N THR A 53 5.45 8.78 22.41
CA THR A 53 6.03 7.47 22.69
C THR A 53 5.23 6.37 21.99
N CYS A 54 3.90 6.39 22.12
CA CYS A 54 2.98 5.47 21.48
C CYS A 54 1.63 6.14 21.20
N LEU A 55 1.00 5.79 20.07
CA LEU A 55 -0.38 6.20 19.73
C LEU A 55 -1.38 5.04 19.76
N GLY A 56 -0.99 3.86 20.29
CA GLY A 56 -1.86 2.70 20.48
C GLY A 56 -2.10 1.84 19.23
N ILE A 57 -1.88 2.37 18.03
CA ILE A 57 -2.10 1.65 16.76
C ILE A 57 -0.79 1.20 16.08
N CYS A 58 0.11 0.57 16.85
CA CYS A 58 1.41 0.04 16.38
C CYS A 58 1.31 -0.89 15.13
N PHE A 59 0.13 -1.42 14.79
CA PHE A 59 -0.03 -2.26 13.60
C PHE A 59 -0.05 -1.48 12.29
N GLN A 60 -0.38 -0.18 12.31
CA GLN A 60 -0.28 0.69 11.14
C GLN A 60 1.15 1.20 10.90
N ALA A 61 2.01 1.18 11.93
CA ALA A 61 3.38 1.71 11.85
C ALA A 61 3.46 3.21 11.42
N ASN A 62 4.58 3.85 11.77
CA ASN A 62 4.91 5.25 11.47
C ASN A 62 3.71 6.22 11.40
N VAL A 63 2.96 6.31 12.49
CA VAL A 63 1.68 7.05 12.50
C VAL A 63 1.92 8.54 12.69
N VAL A 64 1.24 9.34 11.88
CA VAL A 64 1.20 10.81 11.97
C VAL A 64 -0.24 11.24 12.22
N VAL A 65 -0.44 12.12 13.19
CA VAL A 65 -1.75 12.73 13.46
C VAL A 65 -1.67 14.21 13.12
N VAL A 66 -2.54 14.64 12.21
CA VAL A 66 -2.68 16.03 11.79
C VAL A 66 -3.83 16.64 12.57
N GLN A 67 -3.53 17.58 13.45
CA GLN A 67 -4.53 18.38 14.14
C GLN A 67 -4.94 19.56 13.25
N PRO A 68 -6.26 19.83 13.11
CA PRO A 68 -6.76 20.94 12.33
C PRO A 68 -6.25 22.29 12.87
N SER A 69 -6.12 23.24 11.95
CA SER A 69 -5.92 24.66 12.24
C SER A 69 -7.15 25.26 12.98
N GLY A 70 -7.05 26.51 13.41
CA GLY A 70 -8.19 27.25 13.97
C GLY A 70 -9.35 27.31 12.97
N GLU A 71 -9.07 27.67 11.72
CA GLU A 71 -10.05 27.72 10.63
C GLU A 71 -10.61 26.33 10.31
N GLY A 72 -9.74 25.32 10.20
CA GLY A 72 -10.16 23.95 9.97
C GLY A 72 -11.13 23.45 11.05
N ARG A 73 -10.88 23.77 12.32
CA ARG A 73 -11.83 23.45 13.42
C ARG A 73 -13.14 24.21 13.31
N ALA A 74 -13.11 25.49 12.97
CA ALA A 74 -14.32 26.30 12.81
C ALA A 74 -15.24 25.73 11.71
N ARG A 75 -14.66 25.13 10.66
CA ARG A 75 -15.36 24.40 9.60
C ARG A 75 -15.74 22.96 9.95
N GLY A 76 -15.57 22.53 11.20
CA GLY A 76 -15.90 21.17 11.66
C GLY A 76 -14.80 20.12 11.45
N GLY A 77 -13.60 20.55 11.07
CA GLY A 77 -12.43 19.68 10.89
C GLY A 77 -12.05 18.93 12.17
N ARG A 78 -11.79 17.63 12.02
CA ARG A 78 -11.35 16.73 13.10
C ARG A 78 -9.90 16.28 12.88
N PRO A 79 -9.21 15.80 13.94
CA PRO A 79 -7.87 15.24 13.77
C PRO A 79 -7.85 14.07 12.80
N VAL A 80 -6.95 14.13 11.82
CA VAL A 80 -6.76 13.09 10.80
C VAL A 80 -5.58 12.22 11.19
N TRP A 81 -5.78 10.90 11.16
CA TRP A 81 -4.77 9.91 11.50
C TRP A 81 -4.27 9.25 10.22
N LEU A 82 -2.97 9.30 10.00
CA LEU A 82 -2.29 8.69 8.86
C LEU A 82 -1.39 7.56 9.36
N GLY A 83 -1.61 6.35 8.85
CA GLY A 83 -0.81 5.16 9.12
C GLY A 83 0.07 4.77 7.94
N GLU A 84 1.08 3.92 8.16
CA GLU A 84 2.01 3.50 7.11
C GLU A 84 2.65 4.70 6.37
N PHE A 85 2.87 5.82 7.08
CA PHE A 85 3.36 7.07 6.49
C PHE A 85 4.87 6.99 6.23
N THR A 86 5.29 6.27 5.19
CA THR A 86 6.70 5.87 5.02
C THR A 86 7.40 6.49 3.82
N GLU A 87 6.65 7.05 2.89
CA GLU A 87 7.19 7.56 1.63
C GLU A 87 7.45 9.07 1.72
N ASP A 88 8.51 9.54 1.06
CA ASP A 88 8.85 10.97 1.04
C ASP A 88 7.81 11.83 0.33
N ARG A 89 7.18 11.29 -0.71
CA ARG A 89 6.09 11.96 -1.44
C ARG A 89 4.88 12.25 -0.54
N LEU A 90 4.64 11.42 0.48
CA LEU A 90 3.56 11.69 1.44
C LEU A 90 3.85 12.91 2.30
N VAL A 91 5.13 13.23 2.55
CA VAL A 91 5.54 14.45 3.26
C VAL A 91 5.28 15.67 2.38
N ASP A 92 5.55 15.57 1.07
CA ASP A 92 5.29 16.63 0.11
C ASP A 92 3.78 16.91 -0.01
N ASP A 93 2.97 15.87 -0.18
CA ASP A 93 1.51 15.99 -0.22
C ASP A 93 0.95 16.52 1.12
N LEU A 94 1.59 16.19 2.24
CA LEU A 94 1.23 16.72 3.56
C LEU A 94 1.58 18.22 3.70
N GLN A 95 2.73 18.66 3.18
CA GLN A 95 3.12 20.07 3.14
C GLN A 95 2.08 20.88 2.37
N GLU A 96 1.75 20.44 1.15
CA GLU A 96 0.80 21.12 0.27
C GLU A 96 -0.59 21.18 0.92
N TRP A 97 -1.07 20.07 1.48
CA TRP A 97 -2.36 20.05 2.18
C TRP A 97 -2.39 20.95 3.41
N ILE A 98 -1.31 21.04 4.19
CA ILE A 98 -1.21 21.98 5.32
C ILE A 98 -1.14 23.43 4.82
N ALA A 99 -0.48 23.68 3.69
CA ALA A 99 -0.43 25.00 3.07
C ALA A 99 -1.83 25.48 2.67
N GLU A 100 -2.68 24.59 2.17
CA GLU A 100 -4.09 24.86 1.86
C GLU A 100 -5.00 24.96 3.11
N GLY A 101 -4.44 24.80 4.32
CA GLY A 101 -5.16 24.95 5.60
C GLY A 101 -5.49 23.63 6.31
N GLY A 102 -5.25 22.50 5.65
CA GLY A 102 -5.30 21.16 6.24
C GLY A 102 -6.71 20.64 6.56
N PRO A 103 -6.85 19.77 7.59
CA PRO A 103 -8.11 19.09 7.88
C PRO A 103 -9.29 20.04 8.11
N GLY A 104 -10.35 19.87 7.30
CA GLY A 104 -11.58 20.67 7.37
C GLY A 104 -11.56 21.97 6.56
N ALA A 105 -10.38 22.44 6.15
CA ALA A 105 -10.25 23.60 5.26
C ALA A 105 -10.03 23.18 3.80
N ALA A 106 -9.23 22.13 3.58
CA ALA A 106 -8.90 21.61 2.25
C ALA A 106 -9.27 20.11 2.12
N PRO A 107 -9.65 19.64 0.91
CA PRO A 107 -9.93 18.23 0.66
C PRO A 107 -8.68 17.37 0.91
N LEU A 108 -8.87 16.13 1.37
CA LEU A 108 -7.75 15.22 1.63
C LEU A 108 -7.15 14.73 0.30
N PRO A 109 -5.83 14.90 0.07
CA PRO A 109 -5.17 14.38 -1.12
C PRO A 109 -5.34 12.86 -1.28
N GLU A 110 -5.51 12.40 -2.53
CA GLU A 110 -5.79 10.98 -2.82
C GLU A 110 -4.69 10.05 -2.28
N ARG A 111 -3.42 10.47 -2.39
CA ARG A 111 -2.30 9.67 -1.87
C ARG A 111 -2.41 9.51 -0.35
N LEU A 112 -2.74 10.56 0.39
CA LEU A 112 -2.93 10.51 1.84
C LEU A 112 -4.19 9.70 2.24
N ALA A 113 -5.22 9.68 1.39
CA ALA A 113 -6.44 8.91 1.65
C ALA A 113 -6.18 7.40 1.77
N GLY A 114 -5.21 6.86 1.04
CA GLY A 114 -4.77 5.46 1.17
C GLY A 114 -4.18 5.10 2.54
N HIS A 115 -3.72 6.12 3.28
CA HIS A 115 -3.10 6.02 4.60
C HIS A 115 -4.05 6.39 5.74
N LEU A 116 -5.28 6.78 5.43
CA LEU A 116 -6.25 7.20 6.43
C LEU A 116 -6.57 6.08 7.42
N THR A 117 -6.44 6.37 8.70
CA THR A 117 -6.78 5.46 9.79
C THR A 117 -7.53 6.18 10.91
N SER A 118 -7.74 5.49 12.04
CA SER A 118 -8.40 6.04 13.22
C SER A 118 -7.67 5.58 14.47
N LYS A 119 -7.79 6.36 15.55
CA LYS A 119 -7.37 5.96 16.90
C LYS A 119 -7.91 4.58 17.29
N ASP A 120 -9.15 4.28 16.88
CA ASP A 120 -9.87 3.05 17.24
C ASP A 120 -9.72 1.95 16.18
N ALA A 121 -8.81 2.13 15.23
CA ALA A 121 -8.60 1.15 14.17
C ALA A 121 -8.23 -0.21 14.81
N LYS A 122 -9.03 -1.23 14.50
CA LYS A 122 -8.80 -2.59 14.96
C LYS A 122 -7.90 -3.31 13.98
N LYS A 123 -6.86 -3.98 14.49
CA LYS A 123 -5.98 -4.82 13.67
C LYS A 123 -6.83 -5.83 12.89
N PRO A 124 -6.77 -5.85 11.55
CA PRO A 124 -7.60 -6.75 10.77
C PRO A 124 -7.26 -8.19 11.12
N LYS A 125 -8.26 -8.97 11.56
CA LYS A 125 -8.12 -10.41 11.74
C LYS A 125 -7.68 -10.99 10.40
N LYS A 126 -6.55 -11.71 10.35
CA LYS A 126 -5.88 -12.18 9.10
C LYS A 126 -6.83 -12.84 8.09
N ALA A 127 -7.89 -13.52 8.54
CA ALA A 127 -8.92 -14.11 7.69
C ALA A 127 -9.77 -13.08 6.91
N LYS A 128 -10.13 -11.95 7.53
CA LYS A 128 -10.95 -10.90 6.90
C LYS A 128 -10.19 -10.13 5.82
N LYS A 129 -8.88 -9.90 5.99
CA LYS A 129 -8.02 -9.26 4.97
C LYS A 129 -7.97 -10.09 3.69
N LYS A 130 -7.71 -11.40 3.80
CA LYS A 130 -7.74 -12.33 2.65
C LYS A 130 -9.09 -12.33 1.91
N ALA A 131 -10.21 -12.22 2.63
CA ALA A 131 -11.54 -12.15 2.03
C ALA A 131 -11.77 -10.82 1.28
N LYS A 132 -11.35 -9.67 1.84
CA LYS A 132 -11.48 -8.36 1.20
C LYS A 132 -10.61 -8.26 -0.06
N ASP A 133 -9.34 -8.65 0.03
CA ASP A 133 -8.43 -8.73 -1.14
C ASP A 133 -9.00 -9.64 -2.24
N LYS A 134 -9.56 -10.80 -1.87
CA LYS A 134 -10.22 -11.71 -2.81
C LYS A 134 -11.47 -11.10 -3.44
N LYS A 135 -12.29 -10.35 -2.67
CA LYS A 135 -13.50 -9.67 -3.16
C LYS A 135 -13.15 -8.50 -4.08
N SER A 136 -12.21 -7.63 -3.72
CA SER A 136 -11.73 -6.53 -4.56
C SER A 136 -11.10 -7.04 -5.85
N LYS A 137 -10.32 -8.12 -5.81
CA LYS A 137 -9.78 -8.78 -7.01
C LYS A 137 -10.89 -9.39 -7.89
N LYS A 138 -11.94 -9.98 -7.29
CA LYS A 138 -13.09 -10.53 -8.04
C LYS A 138 -13.88 -9.41 -8.72
N LEU A 139 -14.14 -8.30 -8.03
CA LEU A 139 -14.84 -7.13 -8.57
C LEU A 139 -14.05 -6.48 -9.71
N LYS A 140 -12.73 -6.30 -9.54
CA LYS A 140 -11.87 -5.79 -10.62
C LYS A 140 -11.89 -6.70 -11.85
N LYS A 141 -11.79 -8.03 -11.64
CA LYS A 141 -11.88 -9.01 -12.73
C LYS A 141 -13.24 -9.03 -13.43
N ALA A 142 -14.33 -8.88 -12.67
CA ALA A 142 -15.68 -8.81 -13.25
C ALA A 142 -15.84 -7.56 -14.12
N ARG A 143 -15.40 -6.40 -13.63
CA ARG A 143 -15.42 -5.14 -14.39
C ARG A 143 -14.55 -5.20 -15.65
N GLU A 144 -13.39 -5.84 -15.57
CA GLU A 144 -12.49 -6.03 -16.73
C GLU A 144 -13.13 -6.94 -17.78
N ALA A 145 -13.78 -8.03 -17.36
CA ALA A 145 -14.51 -8.93 -18.27
C ALA A 145 -15.76 -8.30 -18.89
N GLU A 146 -16.47 -7.45 -18.14
CA GLU A 146 -17.61 -6.68 -18.66
C GLU A 146 -17.15 -5.65 -19.70
N GLN A 147 -16.05 -4.94 -19.43
CA GLN A 147 -15.45 -4.02 -20.40
C GLN A 147 -14.97 -4.74 -21.67
N GLU A 148 -14.41 -5.94 -21.55
CA GLU A 148 -14.01 -6.74 -22.70
C GLU A 148 -15.22 -7.15 -23.55
N ARG A 149 -16.32 -7.59 -22.93
CA ARG A 149 -17.57 -7.89 -23.64
C ARG A 149 -18.12 -6.67 -24.37
N LEU A 150 -18.22 -5.53 -23.69
CA LEU A 150 -18.67 -4.28 -24.30
C LEU A 150 -17.79 -3.84 -25.48
N ARG A 151 -16.49 -4.15 -25.45
CA ARG A 151 -15.56 -3.89 -26.57
C ARG A 151 -15.74 -4.86 -27.73
N ASP A 152 -16.05 -6.12 -27.45
CA ASP A 152 -16.30 -7.14 -28.48
C ASP A 152 -17.66 -6.91 -29.18
N ASP A 153 -18.70 -6.59 -28.42
CA ASP A 153 -20.03 -6.21 -28.92
C ASP A 153 -20.00 -4.92 -29.78
N ALA A 154 -19.07 -4.00 -29.47
CA ALA A 154 -18.86 -2.78 -30.23
C ALA A 154 -17.94 -2.96 -31.45
N ARG A 155 -17.44 -4.18 -31.72
CA ARG A 155 -16.59 -4.45 -32.89
C ARG A 155 -17.47 -4.54 -34.14
N PRO A 156 -17.40 -3.57 -35.07
CA PRO A 156 -18.20 -3.64 -36.29
C PRO A 156 -17.76 -4.85 -37.13
N GLY A 157 -18.69 -5.76 -37.37
CA GLY A 157 -18.55 -6.81 -38.36
C GLY A 157 -18.63 -6.20 -39.76
N SER A 158 -17.48 -6.08 -40.41
CA SER A 158 -17.39 -5.97 -41.87
C SER A 158 -18.21 -7.10 -42.51
N ALA A 159 -19.11 -6.70 -43.41
CA ALA A 159 -20.03 -7.54 -44.17
C ALA A 159 -19.40 -8.84 -44.70
N ALA A 160 -20.14 -9.94 -44.60
CA ALA A 160 -19.87 -11.17 -45.35
C ALA A 160 -20.71 -11.19 -46.64
N PRO A 161 -20.15 -11.49 -47.81
CA PRO A 161 -20.93 -12.01 -48.93
C PRO A 161 -21.15 -13.53 -48.80
N ALA A 162 -22.27 -13.97 -49.36
CA ALA A 162 -22.77 -15.34 -49.37
C ALA A 162 -21.93 -16.30 -50.24
N GLY A 163 -21.84 -17.57 -49.84
CA GLY A 163 -21.22 -18.62 -50.64
C GLY A 163 -21.18 -20.01 -49.98
N THR A 164 -22.24 -20.79 -50.23
CA THR A 164 -22.38 -22.26 -50.42
C THR A 164 -21.53 -23.31 -49.65
N ARG A 165 -22.29 -24.14 -48.91
CA ARG A 165 -22.20 -25.58 -48.53
C ARG A 165 -21.04 -26.46 -49.07
N ALA A 166 -20.48 -27.34 -48.23
CA ALA A 166 -20.76 -28.80 -48.15
C ALA A 166 -19.66 -29.59 -47.40
N ASP A 167 -20.09 -30.70 -46.76
CA ASP A 167 -19.32 -31.87 -46.27
C ASP A 167 -18.21 -31.65 -45.21
N GLY A 168 -18.05 -32.43 -44.13
CA GLY A 168 -18.55 -33.72 -43.70
C GLY A 168 -17.63 -34.20 -42.56
N THR A 169 -18.08 -35.22 -41.82
CA THR A 169 -17.28 -36.09 -40.92
C THR A 169 -17.02 -35.65 -39.47
N ASP A 170 -17.72 -36.34 -38.55
CA ASP A 170 -17.41 -36.55 -37.14
C ASP A 170 -15.95 -36.98 -36.88
N PRO A 171 -15.36 -36.60 -35.71
CA PRO A 171 -14.77 -37.67 -34.91
C PRO A 171 -14.93 -37.51 -33.38
N LYS A 172 -15.50 -38.55 -32.79
CA LYS A 172 -15.27 -39.01 -31.42
C LYS A 172 -13.79 -39.40 -31.23
N ALA A 173 -12.98 -38.58 -30.56
CA ALA A 173 -11.76 -39.05 -29.88
C ALA A 173 -11.14 -38.02 -28.91
N THR A 174 -10.51 -38.54 -27.86
CA THR A 174 -9.46 -37.91 -27.02
C THR A 174 -9.86 -37.19 -25.72
N LYS A 175 -10.57 -37.95 -24.88
CA LYS A 175 -10.40 -37.91 -23.42
C LYS A 175 -8.98 -38.43 -23.06
N ALA A 176 -7.92 -37.68 -23.37
CA ALA A 176 -6.53 -38.10 -23.12
C ALA A 176 -5.51 -36.94 -23.11
N LYS A 177 -5.80 -35.80 -22.47
CA LYS A 177 -4.78 -34.74 -22.21
C LYS A 177 -5.02 -34.04 -20.87
N LYS A 178 -4.87 -34.75 -19.75
CA LYS A 178 -4.80 -34.11 -18.41
C LYS A 178 -4.07 -34.89 -17.33
N LYS A 179 -3.15 -35.80 -17.69
CA LYS A 179 -2.32 -36.55 -16.72
C LYS A 179 -0.81 -36.25 -16.77
N ASP A 180 -0.29 -35.55 -17.78
CA ASP A 180 1.17 -35.43 -17.97
C ASP A 180 1.85 -34.15 -17.47
N THR A 181 1.12 -33.17 -16.92
CA THR A 181 1.72 -31.93 -16.39
C THR A 181 1.93 -31.91 -14.87
N LYS A 182 1.57 -32.99 -14.15
CA LYS A 182 1.71 -33.08 -12.69
C LYS A 182 2.99 -33.78 -12.22
N ALA A 183 3.62 -34.62 -13.06
CA ALA A 183 4.85 -35.34 -12.71
C ALA A 183 6.14 -34.51 -12.90
N LYS A 184 6.21 -33.61 -13.90
CA LYS A 184 7.43 -32.81 -14.19
C LYS A 184 7.74 -31.67 -13.21
N LYS A 185 6.80 -31.27 -12.34
CA LYS A 185 7.00 -30.15 -11.38
C LYS A 185 7.51 -30.60 -10.00
N LYS A 186 7.40 -31.89 -9.64
CA LYS A 186 7.85 -32.42 -8.34
C LYS A 186 9.38 -32.63 -8.31
N ALA A 187 9.98 -33.13 -9.39
CA ALA A 187 11.42 -33.42 -9.47
C ALA A 187 12.35 -32.17 -9.47
N LYS A 188 11.84 -30.97 -9.80
CA LYS A 188 12.64 -29.73 -9.76
C LYS A 188 12.76 -29.11 -8.35
N ARG A 189 11.99 -29.60 -7.37
CA ARG A 189 11.93 -29.00 -6.03
C ARG A 189 12.93 -29.63 -5.06
N ASP A 190 13.17 -30.95 -5.15
CA ASP A 190 14.09 -31.65 -4.25
C ASP A 190 15.58 -31.34 -4.54
N LYS A 191 15.97 -31.10 -5.80
CA LYS A 191 17.38 -30.80 -6.17
C LYS A 191 17.86 -29.40 -5.75
N LYS A 192 16.95 -28.49 -5.37
CA LYS A 192 17.29 -27.10 -4.98
C LYS A 192 17.55 -26.97 -3.46
N GLU A 193 17.03 -27.87 -2.63
CA GLU A 193 17.24 -27.83 -1.19
C GLU A 193 18.63 -28.35 -0.79
N ASP A 194 19.13 -29.39 -1.45
CA ASP A 194 20.44 -29.99 -1.14
C ASP A 194 21.63 -29.05 -1.42
N LYS A 195 21.54 -28.23 -2.48
CA LYS A 195 22.61 -27.30 -2.88
C LYS A 195 22.73 -26.08 -1.96
N LYS A 196 21.68 -25.76 -1.19
CA LYS A 196 21.67 -24.61 -0.25
C LYS A 196 22.28 -25.00 1.11
N ALA A 197 22.12 -26.25 1.54
CA ALA A 197 22.71 -26.76 2.79
C ALA A 197 24.25 -26.85 2.72
N LYS A 198 24.83 -27.26 1.57
CA LYS A 198 26.30 -27.34 1.40
C LYS A 198 27.02 -25.98 1.36
N ARG A 199 26.36 -24.88 1.01
CA ARG A 199 26.98 -23.53 1.02
C ARG A 199 27.03 -22.90 2.42
N GLY A 200 26.09 -23.24 3.31
CA GLY A 200 26.07 -22.75 4.69
C GLY A 200 27.24 -23.27 5.53
N LYS A 201 27.52 -24.57 5.48
CA LYS A 201 28.62 -25.19 6.25
C LYS A 201 30.03 -24.74 5.82
N LYS A 202 30.21 -24.26 4.58
CA LYS A 202 31.52 -23.78 4.09
C LYS A 202 31.83 -22.34 4.52
N ALA A 203 30.81 -21.53 4.80
CA ALA A 203 30.97 -20.15 5.27
C ALA A 203 31.32 -20.10 6.76
N GLU A 204 30.65 -20.92 7.59
CA GLU A 204 30.87 -20.97 9.04
C GLU A 204 32.28 -21.47 9.42
N ARG A 205 32.87 -22.35 8.59
CA ARG A 205 34.23 -22.90 8.82
C ARG A 205 35.34 -21.93 8.41
N ARG A 206 35.06 -20.90 7.60
CA ARG A 206 36.03 -19.84 7.26
C ARG A 206 36.09 -18.79 8.37
N GLU A 207 34.94 -18.35 8.87
CA GLU A 207 34.86 -17.32 9.91
C GLU A 207 35.48 -17.74 11.27
N LYS A 208 35.52 -19.06 11.55
CA LYS A 208 36.18 -19.61 12.74
C LYS A 208 37.71 -19.73 12.62
N LYS A 209 38.28 -19.61 11.41
CA LYS A 209 39.74 -19.68 11.17
C LYS A 209 40.41 -18.30 11.20
N ASP A 210 39.66 -17.24 10.93
CA ASP A 210 40.15 -15.85 10.96
C ASP A 210 40.10 -15.19 12.36
N ARG A 211 39.70 -15.93 13.39
CA ARG A 211 39.59 -15.48 14.80
C ARG A 211 40.57 -16.16 15.76
N ARG A 212 41.58 -16.86 15.25
CA ARG A 212 42.58 -17.59 16.04
C ARG A 212 43.99 -17.15 15.68
#